data_AF-A0A7V9I440-F1
#
_entry.id   AF-A0A7V9I440-F1
#
_cell.length_a   1.000
_cell.length_b   1.000
_cell.length_c   1.000
_cell.angle_alpha   90.00
_cell.angle_beta   90.00
_cell.angle_gamma   90.00
#
_symmetry.space_group_name_H-M   'P 1'
#
loop_
_entity.id
_entity.type
_entity.pdbx_description
1 polymer ?
#
loop_
_entity_poly.entity_id
_entity_poly.type
_entity_poly.pdbx_seq_one_letter_code
_entity_poly.pdbx_strand_id
1 'polypeptide(L)'
;MGAVLACVLATPALAQPSAPQRATTALVTQWMIAGQPAMKILVKEDGWYRISARQVLKYGFTTGTPSQLQLYNNGVEVPIAVKKGFMEFYGTGLDTPTTDTNVYWLVNGSSAGRRIPVTQAAATGAPLAANFAFDVVRKPRLYYEKSILNGALENFFGPFLGPGSAPPQTIPVQNLDPASTAGTVEVGVQGLSLESHTIAVSVNGTSVGSFTLYGQSSGVGTFAIPGGVLVEGNNTVTAAPTGGPNDFDFLDRIKLTYQHLYRADGGTLSFSVPASQGARVTGFTSPQVRLLDITDPANPTELRPTIQPDGSGYSLTVADASAFRKLLALHDTAARNPAGFENNVPSALNAATNHADFLIVSHRSFSSAVAPLVSLRTSVQGGSHDVLVADVQDALDEFSYGIHRPEGLKE
;
A
#
# COMPACT_ATOMS: atom_id res chain seq x y z
N MET A 1 -4.42 -69.78 -2.81
CA MET A 1 -3.39 -68.73 -2.60
C MET A 1 -4.11 -67.41 -2.47
N GLY A 2 -4.34 -66.94 -1.24
CA GLY A 2 -4.99 -65.66 -0.97
C GLY A 2 -3.93 -64.60 -0.70
N ALA A 3 -4.00 -63.47 -1.42
CA ALA A 3 -3.17 -62.30 -1.17
C ALA A 3 -3.95 -61.35 -0.24
N VAL A 4 -3.38 -61.09 0.94
CA VAL A 4 -3.90 -60.10 1.90
C VAL A 4 -3.30 -58.75 1.54
N LEU A 5 -4.17 -57.78 1.25
CA LEU A 5 -3.80 -56.39 1.01
C LEU A 5 -3.70 -55.70 2.38
N ALA A 6 -2.48 -55.37 2.81
CA ALA A 6 -2.25 -54.59 4.02
C ALA A 6 -2.47 -53.09 3.73
N CYS A 7 -3.52 -52.52 4.31
CA CYS A 7 -3.77 -51.09 4.30
C CYS A 7 -2.95 -50.45 5.43
N VAL A 8 -1.89 -49.73 5.08
CA VAL A 8 -1.10 -48.94 6.04
C VAL A 8 -1.79 -47.58 6.21
N LEU A 9 -2.45 -47.39 7.36
CA LEU A 9 -2.93 -46.09 7.78
C LEU A 9 -1.72 -45.27 8.26
N ALA A 10 -1.27 -44.32 7.47
CA ALA A 10 -0.31 -43.33 7.90
C ALA A 10 -1.00 -42.35 8.88
N THR A 11 -0.62 -42.40 10.15
CA THR A 11 -0.93 -41.34 11.12
C THR A 11 -0.27 -40.03 10.67
N PRO A 12 -0.99 -38.91 10.53
CA PRO A 12 -0.35 -37.63 10.27
C PRO A 12 0.52 -37.29 11.48
N ALA A 13 1.81 -37.08 11.24
CA ALA A 13 2.70 -36.52 12.25
C ALA A 13 2.20 -35.10 12.56
N LEU A 14 1.82 -34.86 13.82
CA LEU A 14 1.59 -33.51 14.31
C LEU A 14 2.89 -32.72 14.10
N ALA A 15 2.81 -31.61 13.36
CA ALA A 15 3.93 -30.69 13.25
C ALA A 15 4.34 -30.26 14.67
N GLN A 16 5.60 -30.49 15.03
CA GLN A 16 6.13 -29.96 16.28
C GLN A 16 6.04 -28.43 16.21
N PRO A 17 5.51 -27.74 17.25
CA PRO A 17 5.55 -26.30 17.29
C PRO A 17 7.02 -25.86 17.19
N SER A 18 7.32 -25.05 16.18
CA SER A 18 8.59 -24.34 16.08
C SER A 18 8.85 -23.62 17.39
N ALA A 19 10.09 -23.70 17.91
CA ALA A 19 10.48 -22.98 19.12
C ALA A 19 10.06 -21.50 18.99
N PRO A 20 9.47 -20.88 20.04
CA PRO A 20 8.92 -19.53 19.95
C PRO A 20 10.02 -18.57 19.50
N GLN A 21 9.87 -18.03 18.29
CA GLN A 21 10.76 -17.01 17.78
C GLN A 21 10.62 -15.79 18.70
N ARG A 22 11.75 -15.30 19.21
CA ARG A 22 11.74 -14.17 20.15
C ARG A 22 11.05 -12.98 19.49
N ALA A 23 9.96 -12.51 20.09
CA ALA A 23 9.19 -11.38 19.56
C ALA A 23 10.09 -10.16 19.32
N THR A 24 9.88 -9.49 18.19
CA THR A 24 10.59 -8.26 17.86
C THR A 24 10.14 -7.12 18.77
N THR A 25 10.96 -6.07 18.92
CA THR A 25 10.57 -4.87 19.67
C THR A 25 9.27 -4.26 19.15
N ALA A 26 9.08 -4.24 17.83
CA ALA A 26 7.87 -3.71 17.20
C ALA A 26 6.62 -4.53 17.57
N LEU A 27 6.72 -5.86 17.58
CA LEU A 27 5.61 -6.73 17.98
C LEU A 27 5.27 -6.56 19.46
N VAL A 28 6.27 -6.43 20.34
CA VAL A 28 6.04 -6.13 21.76
C VAL A 28 5.35 -4.78 21.93
N THR A 29 5.75 -3.75 21.18
CA THR A 29 5.06 -2.46 21.17
C THR A 29 3.62 -2.60 20.68
N GLN A 30 3.38 -3.42 19.66
CA GLN A 30 2.03 -3.67 19.16
C GLN A 30 1.14 -4.33 20.21
N TRP A 31 1.62 -5.32 20.96
CA TRP A 31 0.86 -5.91 22.07
C TRP A 31 0.49 -4.88 23.13
N MET A 32 1.39 -3.95 23.46
CA MET A 32 1.07 -2.85 24.39
C MET A 32 0.01 -1.90 23.84
N ILE A 33 -0.01 -1.66 22.53
CA ILE A 33 -1.01 -0.82 21.86
C ILE A 33 -2.37 -1.53 21.80
N ALA A 34 -2.39 -2.81 21.38
CA ALA A 34 -3.58 -3.64 21.30
C ALA A 34 -4.19 -3.88 22.69
N GLY A 35 -3.39 -3.90 23.75
CA GLY A 35 -3.85 -4.05 25.15
C GLY A 35 -4.42 -2.79 25.81
N GLN A 36 -4.60 -1.67 25.08
CA GLN A 36 -5.14 -0.42 25.64
C GLN A 36 -6.11 0.29 24.69
N PRO A 37 -6.93 1.24 25.16
CA PRO A 37 -7.78 2.04 24.29
C PRO A 37 -6.95 2.80 23.24
N ALA A 38 -7.26 2.57 21.97
CA ALA A 38 -6.59 3.15 20.82
C ALA A 38 -7.59 3.36 19.67
N MET A 39 -7.20 4.17 18.69
CA MET A 39 -7.97 4.38 17.47
C MET A 39 -7.16 3.92 16.26
N LYS A 40 -7.68 2.95 15.52
CA LYS A 40 -7.17 2.57 14.21
C LYS A 40 -7.62 3.56 13.15
N ILE A 41 -6.69 3.98 12.31
CA ILE A 41 -6.86 4.90 11.19
C ILE A 41 -6.50 4.13 9.93
N LEU A 42 -7.47 3.99 9.02
CA LEU A 42 -7.34 3.18 7.83
C LEU A 42 -6.85 4.02 6.64
N VAL A 43 -5.72 3.63 6.04
CA VAL A 43 -5.04 4.37 4.97
C VAL A 43 -4.89 3.47 3.74
N LYS A 44 -5.44 3.88 2.60
CA LYS A 44 -5.40 3.11 1.34
C LYS A 44 -4.35 3.58 0.35
N GLU A 45 -4.01 4.87 0.39
CA GLU A 45 -3.12 5.49 -0.58
C GLU A 45 -2.02 6.27 0.11
N ASP A 46 -0.88 6.38 -0.56
CA ASP A 46 0.19 7.28 -0.16
C ASP A 46 -0.29 8.74 -0.18
N GLY A 47 0.03 9.48 0.88
CA GLY A 47 -0.21 10.91 0.90
C GLY A 47 -0.23 11.54 2.28
N TRP A 48 -0.51 12.83 2.27
CA TRP A 48 -0.63 13.61 3.49
C TRP A 48 -2.06 13.58 4.02
N TYR A 49 -2.26 13.08 5.23
CA TYR A 49 -3.57 12.91 5.86
C TYR A 49 -3.80 13.95 6.94
N ARG A 50 -5.06 14.42 7.06
CA ARG A 50 -5.50 15.33 8.13
C ARG A 50 -6.64 14.69 8.91
N ILE A 51 -6.49 14.65 10.24
CA ILE A 51 -7.45 14.05 11.15
C ILE A 51 -7.78 15.04 12.25
N SER A 52 -9.04 15.47 12.31
CA SER A 52 -9.53 16.34 13.38
C SER A 52 -9.93 15.54 14.62
N ALA A 53 -9.82 16.17 15.79
CA ALA A 53 -10.30 15.58 17.06
C ALA A 53 -11.80 15.24 17.00
N ARG A 54 -12.59 16.03 16.26
CA ARG A 54 -14.02 15.77 16.05
C ARG A 54 -14.28 14.51 15.21
N GLN A 55 -13.43 14.22 14.22
CA GLN A 55 -13.56 13.01 13.41
C GLN A 55 -13.37 11.78 14.28
N VAL A 56 -12.28 11.68 15.05
CA VAL A 56 -12.03 10.51 15.91
C VAL A 56 -13.03 10.40 17.06
N LEU A 57 -13.52 11.53 17.60
CA LEU A 57 -14.57 11.52 18.62
C LEU A 57 -15.89 10.91 18.10
N LYS A 58 -16.25 11.14 16.83
CA LYS A 58 -17.43 10.54 16.20
C LYS A 58 -17.34 9.00 16.19
N TYR A 59 -16.14 8.45 16.13
CA TYR A 59 -15.88 7.01 16.19
C TYR A 59 -15.58 6.51 17.61
N GLY A 60 -15.82 7.33 18.63
CA GLY A 60 -15.73 6.93 20.03
C GLY A 60 -14.35 7.05 20.67
N PHE A 61 -13.42 7.80 20.07
CA PHE A 61 -12.10 8.05 20.65
C PHE A 61 -11.90 9.53 21.01
N THR A 62 -11.64 9.79 22.29
CA THR A 62 -11.33 11.12 22.80
C THR A 62 -9.83 11.31 22.86
N THR A 63 -9.31 12.28 22.11
CA THR A 63 -7.89 12.66 22.16
C THR A 63 -7.56 13.35 23.48
N GLY A 64 -6.49 12.92 24.14
CA GLY A 64 -5.94 13.53 25.35
C GLY A 64 -5.03 14.73 25.05
N THR A 65 -3.96 14.87 25.82
CA THR A 65 -2.99 15.97 25.68
C THR A 65 -2.36 15.97 24.28
N PRO A 66 -2.46 17.06 23.49
CA PRO A 66 -1.95 17.10 22.12
C PRO A 66 -0.45 16.82 21.98
N SER A 67 0.38 17.17 22.98
CA SER A 67 1.82 16.88 22.97
C SER A 67 2.15 15.40 23.25
N GLN A 68 1.21 14.63 23.81
CA GLN A 68 1.37 13.21 24.14
C GLN A 68 0.66 12.27 23.15
N LEU A 69 -0.02 12.83 22.13
CA LEU A 69 -0.53 12.02 21.03
C LEU A 69 0.63 11.36 20.29
N GLN A 70 0.51 10.05 20.10
CA GLN A 70 1.46 9.17 19.43
C GLN A 70 0.72 8.38 18.34
N LEU A 71 1.38 8.17 17.21
CA LEU A 71 0.83 7.42 16.08
C LEU A 71 1.82 6.30 15.75
N TYR A 72 1.32 5.09 15.57
CA TYR A 72 2.15 3.92 15.28
C TYR A 72 1.71 3.26 13.97
N ASN A 73 2.67 2.76 13.20
CA ASN A 73 2.44 1.86 12.08
C ASN A 73 3.41 0.68 12.20
N ASN A 74 2.91 -0.54 12.07
CA ASN A 74 3.70 -1.75 12.26
C ASN A 74 4.51 -1.77 13.57
N GLY A 75 3.91 -1.32 14.68
CA GLY A 75 4.57 -1.25 15.99
C GLY A 75 5.67 -0.20 16.11
N VAL A 76 5.87 0.66 15.10
CA VAL A 76 6.88 1.73 15.09
C VAL A 76 6.20 3.10 15.15
N GLU A 77 6.68 3.97 16.02
CA GLU A 77 6.13 5.33 16.15
C GLU A 77 6.52 6.20 14.94
N VAL A 78 5.50 6.75 14.27
CA VAL A 78 5.66 7.65 13.13
C VAL A 78 5.43 9.11 13.56
N PRO A 79 6.16 10.07 12.97
CA PRO A 79 6.05 11.47 13.37
C PRO A 79 4.72 12.07 12.89
N ILE A 80 4.11 12.91 13.72
CA ILE A 80 2.88 13.63 13.40
C ILE A 80 3.07 15.15 13.53
N ALA A 81 2.36 15.92 12.72
CA ALA A 81 2.20 17.35 12.94
C ALA A 81 0.92 17.59 13.74
N VAL A 82 1.02 18.23 14.91
CA VAL A 82 -0.14 18.54 15.75
C VAL A 82 -0.41 20.04 15.69
N LYS A 83 -1.63 20.40 15.26
CA LYS A 83 -2.11 21.78 15.18
C LYS A 83 -3.38 21.92 16.02
N LYS A 84 -3.90 23.15 16.13
CA LYS A 84 -5.14 23.40 16.89
C LYS A 84 -6.31 22.67 16.24
N GLY A 85 -6.79 21.61 16.89
CA GLY A 85 -8.00 20.87 16.52
C GLY A 85 -7.81 19.70 15.56
N PHE A 86 -6.59 19.47 15.05
CA PHE A 86 -6.29 18.36 14.17
C PHE A 86 -4.81 17.95 14.23
N MET A 87 -4.55 16.71 13.82
CA MET A 87 -3.22 16.20 13.55
C MET A 87 -3.09 15.85 12.07
N GLU A 88 -1.86 15.76 11.60
CA GLU A 88 -1.53 15.37 10.25
C GLU A 88 -0.31 14.46 10.23
N PHE A 89 -0.22 13.62 9.21
CA PHE A 89 0.90 12.69 9.03
C PHE A 89 1.00 12.27 7.56
N TYR A 90 2.16 11.75 7.17
CA TYR A 90 2.31 11.07 5.88
C TYR A 90 1.92 9.60 6.07
N GLY A 91 0.86 9.17 5.40
CA GLY A 91 0.40 7.79 5.39
C GLY A 91 0.82 7.11 4.09
N THR A 92 1.13 5.81 4.17
CA THR A 92 1.37 4.95 3.01
C THR A 92 0.29 3.91 2.90
N GLY A 93 -0.19 3.66 1.69
CA GLY A 93 -1.12 2.57 1.39
C GLY A 93 -0.44 1.21 1.44
N LEU A 94 -1.23 0.16 1.21
CA LEU A 94 -0.71 -1.19 0.95
C LEU A 94 -1.16 -1.64 -0.44
N ASP A 95 -0.37 -2.49 -1.07
CA ASP A 95 -0.76 -3.24 -2.26
C ASP A 95 -0.44 -4.72 -2.02
N THR A 96 -1.29 -5.40 -1.26
CA THR A 96 -1.15 -6.84 -1.01
C THR A 96 -2.34 -7.62 -1.55
N PRO A 97 -2.21 -8.95 -1.70
CA PRO A 97 -3.29 -9.77 -2.28
C PRO A 97 -4.56 -9.81 -1.41
N THR A 98 -4.44 -9.47 -0.13
CA THR A 98 -5.55 -9.56 0.85
C THR A 98 -6.08 -8.21 1.31
N THR A 99 -5.32 -7.12 1.15
CA THR A 99 -5.77 -5.78 1.56
C THR A 99 -5.00 -4.68 0.84
N ASP A 100 -5.70 -3.59 0.57
CA ASP A 100 -5.13 -2.30 0.13
C ASP A 100 -4.97 -1.32 1.31
N THR A 101 -5.39 -1.72 2.51
CA THR A 101 -5.57 -0.84 3.66
C THR A 101 -4.49 -1.09 4.70
N ASN A 102 -3.65 -0.07 4.90
CA ASN A 102 -2.71 0.03 6.01
C ASN A 102 -3.44 0.54 7.27
N VAL A 103 -2.91 0.17 8.44
CA VAL A 103 -3.48 0.55 9.73
C VAL A 103 -2.50 1.36 10.55
N TYR A 104 -2.94 2.55 10.94
CA TYR A 104 -2.21 3.44 11.85
C TYR A 104 -2.93 3.51 13.19
N TRP A 105 -2.19 3.37 14.27
CA TRP A 105 -2.72 3.30 15.63
C TRP A 105 -2.47 4.61 16.37
N LEU A 106 -3.52 5.38 16.62
CA LEU A 106 -3.49 6.58 17.44
C LEU A 106 -3.74 6.22 18.90
N VAL A 107 -2.82 6.62 19.77
CA VAL A 107 -2.93 6.41 21.22
C VAL A 107 -2.75 7.71 21.98
N ASN A 108 -3.37 7.77 23.17
CA ASN A 108 -3.09 8.79 24.17
C ASN A 108 -1.88 8.33 24.99
N GLY A 109 -0.68 8.71 24.55
CA GLY A 109 0.56 8.33 25.22
C GLY A 109 0.76 8.98 26.59
N SER A 110 1.74 8.48 27.33
CA SER A 110 2.20 9.07 28.59
C SER A 110 3.43 9.96 28.43
N SER A 111 4.11 9.87 27.29
CA SER A 111 5.29 10.66 26.93
C SER A 111 5.01 11.55 25.71
N ALA A 112 5.93 12.47 25.40
CA ALA A 112 5.83 13.27 24.19
C ALA A 112 5.89 12.37 22.95
N GLY A 113 4.98 12.56 22.01
CA GLY A 113 5.03 11.81 20.75
C GLY A 113 6.01 12.40 19.75
N ARG A 114 6.45 11.60 18.77
CA ARG A 114 7.30 12.06 17.67
C ARG A 114 6.59 13.12 16.85
N ARG A 115 7.32 14.17 16.48
CA ARG A 115 6.81 15.32 15.72
C ARG A 115 7.55 15.45 14.41
N ILE A 116 6.83 15.88 13.38
CA ILE A 116 7.42 16.17 12.07
C ILE A 116 8.30 17.41 12.21
N PRO A 117 9.62 17.30 11.95
CA PRO A 117 10.52 18.45 11.99
C PRO A 117 10.16 19.43 10.89
N VAL A 118 10.39 20.72 11.16
CA VAL A 118 10.19 21.80 10.19
C VAL A 118 11.53 22.48 9.94
N THR A 119 11.97 22.51 8.69
CA THR A 119 13.24 23.13 8.29
C THR A 119 12.99 24.21 7.22
N GLN A 120 13.87 25.20 7.16
CA GLN A 120 13.85 26.18 6.07
C GLN A 120 14.51 25.59 4.82
N ALA A 121 13.86 25.77 3.66
CA ALA A 121 14.42 25.43 2.35
C ALA A 121 14.71 26.72 1.57
N ALA A 122 15.75 27.44 1.98
CA ALA A 122 16.15 28.69 1.31
C ALA A 122 16.74 28.40 -0.07
N ALA A 123 16.32 29.16 -1.10
CA ALA A 123 16.84 29.00 -2.46
C ALA A 123 18.33 29.37 -2.52
N THR A 124 19.13 28.54 -3.18
CA THR A 124 20.60 28.62 -3.23
C THR A 124 21.14 29.14 -4.58
N GLY A 125 20.26 29.45 -5.54
CA GLY A 125 20.67 29.83 -6.90
C GLY A 125 21.14 28.66 -7.78
N ALA A 126 20.98 27.42 -7.31
CA ALA A 126 21.27 26.20 -8.06
C ALA A 126 20.43 26.08 -9.35
N PRO A 127 20.93 25.36 -10.38
CA PRO A 127 20.14 25.08 -11.58
C PRO A 127 18.84 24.36 -11.20
N LEU A 128 17.76 24.73 -11.89
CA LEU A 128 16.45 24.14 -11.68
C LEU A 128 16.21 23.04 -12.72
N ALA A 129 15.79 21.88 -12.25
CA ALA A 129 15.30 20.82 -13.13
C ALA A 129 14.05 21.30 -13.88
N ALA A 130 13.95 20.97 -15.17
CA ALA A 130 12.81 21.36 -16.01
C ALA A 130 11.61 20.39 -15.87
N ASN A 131 11.91 19.10 -15.71
CA ASN A 131 10.95 18.01 -15.62
C ASN A 131 11.50 16.91 -14.70
N PHE A 132 10.70 15.87 -14.52
CA PHE A 132 11.11 14.64 -13.84
C PHE A 132 10.35 13.44 -14.40
N ALA A 133 10.93 12.25 -14.25
CA ALA A 133 10.27 11.00 -14.59
C ALA A 133 9.09 10.75 -13.63
N PHE A 134 7.90 10.57 -14.18
CA PHE A 134 6.67 10.31 -13.44
C PHE A 134 6.04 8.99 -13.86
N ASP A 135 5.67 8.17 -12.88
CA ASP A 135 5.12 6.84 -13.09
C ASP A 135 3.60 6.84 -12.90
N VAL A 136 2.88 6.28 -13.88
CA VAL A 136 1.47 5.91 -13.77
C VAL A 136 1.38 4.40 -13.84
N VAL A 137 0.98 3.78 -12.73
CA VAL A 137 0.86 2.33 -12.60
C VAL A 137 -0.61 1.93 -12.64
N ARG A 138 -0.93 0.93 -13.45
CA ARG A 138 -2.24 0.31 -13.51
C ARG A 138 -2.10 -1.19 -13.34
N LYS A 139 -2.58 -1.71 -12.21
CA LYS A 139 -2.55 -3.13 -11.83
C LYS A 139 -3.98 -3.62 -11.53
N PRO A 140 -4.77 -3.94 -12.57
CA PRO A 140 -6.14 -4.39 -12.39
C PRO A 140 -6.21 -5.78 -11.75
N ARG A 141 -7.15 -5.99 -10.82
CA ARG A 141 -7.45 -7.28 -10.18
C ARG A 141 -8.90 -7.67 -10.45
N LEU A 142 -9.14 -8.26 -11.62
CA LEU A 142 -10.47 -8.60 -12.13
C LEU A 142 -10.77 -10.10 -12.05
N TYR A 143 -9.76 -10.95 -12.26
CA TYR A 143 -9.91 -12.39 -12.31
C TYR A 143 -9.00 -13.06 -11.29
N TYR A 144 -9.52 -14.07 -10.58
CA TYR A 144 -8.72 -14.96 -9.76
C TYR A 144 -8.52 -16.29 -10.49
N GLU A 145 -7.28 -16.66 -10.80
CA GLU A 145 -6.97 -17.93 -11.48
C GLU A 145 -6.34 -18.94 -10.51
N LYS A 146 -7.10 -19.97 -10.16
CA LYS A 146 -6.68 -21.00 -9.20
C LYS A 146 -5.76 -22.06 -9.80
N SER A 147 -5.73 -22.19 -11.13
CA SER A 147 -4.89 -23.21 -11.79
C SER A 147 -3.41 -22.83 -11.81
N ILE A 148 -3.09 -21.55 -11.62
CA ILE A 148 -1.71 -21.04 -11.63
C ILE A 148 -1.13 -21.17 -10.21
N LEU A 149 0.06 -21.76 -10.10
CA LEU A 149 0.74 -22.00 -8.83
C LEU A 149 1.87 -20.99 -8.61
N ASN A 150 1.51 -19.73 -8.33
CA ASN A 150 2.43 -18.59 -8.23
C ASN A 150 3.16 -18.45 -6.87
N GLY A 151 3.01 -19.42 -5.97
CA GLY A 151 3.67 -19.42 -4.67
C GLY A 151 3.26 -18.21 -3.82
N ALA A 152 4.22 -17.35 -3.46
CA ALA A 152 3.98 -16.13 -2.69
C ALA A 152 3.46 -14.95 -3.53
N LEU A 153 3.51 -15.05 -4.86
CA LEU A 153 2.89 -14.07 -5.76
C LEU A 153 1.37 -14.30 -5.81
N GLU A 154 0.63 -13.27 -6.19
CA GLU A 154 -0.83 -13.37 -6.26
C GLU A 154 -1.36 -14.04 -7.53
N ASN A 155 -2.59 -14.54 -7.43
CA ASN A 155 -3.36 -15.12 -8.54
C ASN A 155 -4.49 -14.19 -9.00
N PHE A 156 -4.44 -12.92 -8.61
CA PHE A 156 -5.34 -11.89 -9.10
C PHE A 156 -4.72 -11.18 -10.29
N PHE A 157 -5.41 -11.20 -11.42
CA PHE A 157 -4.95 -10.60 -12.65
C PHE A 157 -5.99 -9.67 -13.25
N GLY A 158 -5.52 -8.87 -14.20
CA GLY A 158 -6.29 -8.01 -15.06
C GLY A 158 -7.08 -8.74 -16.15
N PRO A 159 -7.51 -8.00 -17.18
CA PRO A 159 -8.22 -8.57 -18.31
C PRO A 159 -7.52 -9.77 -18.93
N PHE A 160 -8.32 -10.75 -19.34
CA PHE A 160 -7.88 -11.85 -20.20
C PHE A 160 -7.38 -11.31 -21.55
N LEU A 161 -6.27 -11.87 -22.00
CA LEU A 161 -5.65 -11.60 -23.28
C LEU A 161 -5.69 -12.90 -24.09
N GLY A 162 -6.13 -12.81 -25.34
CA GLY A 162 -6.11 -13.94 -26.26
C GLY A 162 -6.08 -13.50 -27.72
N PRO A 163 -5.99 -14.43 -28.68
CA PRO A 163 -5.95 -14.09 -30.09
C PRO A 163 -7.26 -13.41 -30.50
N GLY A 164 -7.16 -12.18 -31.01
CA GLY A 164 -8.32 -11.33 -31.31
C GLY A 164 -9.00 -10.65 -30.10
N SER A 165 -8.49 -10.88 -28.88
CA SER A 165 -8.97 -10.26 -27.64
C SER A 165 -7.81 -9.58 -26.90
N ALA A 166 -7.60 -8.30 -27.20
CA ALA A 166 -6.60 -7.46 -26.54
C ALA A 166 -7.26 -6.14 -26.10
N PRO A 167 -8.01 -6.13 -24.98
CA PRO A 167 -8.70 -4.92 -24.53
C PRO A 167 -7.70 -3.77 -24.31
N PRO A 168 -7.94 -2.56 -24.86
CA PRO A 168 -7.07 -1.42 -24.62
C PRO A 168 -7.18 -0.95 -23.17
N GLN A 169 -6.06 -0.55 -22.58
CA GLN A 169 -6.00 -0.02 -21.23
C GLN A 169 -5.74 1.49 -21.27
N THR A 170 -6.66 2.28 -20.71
CA THR A 170 -6.50 3.73 -20.63
C THR A 170 -5.61 4.13 -19.46
N ILE A 171 -4.58 4.93 -19.74
CA ILE A 171 -3.62 5.47 -18.78
C ILE A 171 -3.64 7.00 -18.88
N PRO A 172 -4.07 7.72 -17.83
CA PRO A 172 -4.07 9.19 -17.83
C PRO A 172 -2.65 9.73 -17.65
N VAL A 173 -2.28 10.70 -18.48
CA VAL A 173 -1.03 11.48 -18.42
C VAL A 173 -1.42 12.93 -18.14
N GLN A 174 -0.77 13.54 -17.16
CA GLN A 174 -0.97 14.95 -16.79
C GLN A 174 0.34 15.71 -16.84
N ASN A 175 0.29 16.97 -17.29
CA ASN A 175 1.44 17.88 -17.37
C ASN A 175 2.67 17.26 -18.07
N LEU A 176 2.43 16.58 -19.19
CA LEU A 176 3.47 16.06 -20.07
C LEU A 176 4.37 17.21 -20.54
N ASP A 177 5.68 17.02 -20.46
CA ASP A 177 6.62 17.98 -21.01
C ASP A 177 6.61 17.94 -22.55
N PRO A 178 6.15 19.00 -23.25
CA PRO A 178 6.11 19.00 -24.70
C PRO A 178 7.51 18.99 -25.35
N ALA A 179 8.55 19.39 -24.61
CA ALA A 179 9.94 19.32 -25.08
C ALA A 179 10.54 17.92 -24.92
N SER A 180 9.90 17.04 -24.14
CA SER A 180 10.37 15.67 -23.87
C SER A 180 9.20 14.69 -23.82
N THR A 181 8.65 14.39 -25.00
CA THR A 181 7.52 13.47 -25.16
C THR A 181 7.93 12.00 -25.25
N ALA A 182 9.21 11.69 -25.03
CA ALA A 182 9.68 10.33 -24.90
C ALA A 182 9.28 9.76 -23.53
N GLY A 183 9.03 8.46 -23.49
CA GLY A 183 8.67 7.75 -22.27
C GLY A 183 9.07 6.29 -22.33
N THR A 184 8.68 5.52 -21.33
CA THR A 184 8.83 4.07 -21.32
C THR A 184 7.53 3.43 -20.87
N VAL A 185 7.15 2.31 -21.47
CA VAL A 185 6.07 1.46 -20.98
C VAL A 185 6.63 0.11 -20.56
N GLU A 186 6.32 -0.31 -19.34
CA GLU A 186 6.50 -1.68 -18.87
C GLU A 186 5.13 -2.36 -18.86
N VAL A 187 5.07 -3.56 -19.43
CA VAL A 187 3.88 -4.41 -19.47
C VAL A 187 4.23 -5.75 -18.85
N GLY A 188 3.53 -6.11 -17.78
CA GLY A 188 3.56 -7.44 -17.17
C GLY A 188 2.36 -8.27 -17.60
N VAL A 189 2.61 -9.52 -17.92
CA VAL A 189 1.61 -10.52 -18.33
C VAL A 189 1.86 -11.82 -17.59
N GLN A 190 0.79 -12.57 -17.33
CA GLN A 190 0.81 -13.92 -16.78
C GLN A 190 0.28 -14.88 -17.83
N GLY A 191 1.10 -15.84 -18.27
CA GLY A 191 0.65 -16.88 -19.19
C GLY A 191 -0.39 -17.80 -18.54
N LEU A 192 -1.39 -18.23 -19.32
CA LEU A 192 -2.43 -19.18 -18.91
C LEU A 192 -2.27 -20.53 -19.61
N SER A 193 -2.08 -20.52 -20.94
CA SER A 193 -1.83 -21.75 -21.70
C SER A 193 -0.42 -22.30 -21.42
N LEU A 194 -0.15 -23.53 -21.86
CA LEU A 194 1.11 -24.24 -21.58
C LEU A 194 2.12 -24.13 -22.74
N GLU A 195 1.88 -23.24 -23.69
CA GLU A 195 2.65 -23.09 -24.93
C GLU A 195 3.61 -21.89 -24.84
N SER A 196 4.29 -21.57 -25.93
CA SER A 196 5.03 -20.32 -26.03
C SER A 196 4.07 -19.17 -26.31
N HIS A 197 4.31 -18.04 -25.66
CA HIS A 197 3.52 -16.83 -25.79
C HIS A 197 4.34 -15.73 -26.46
N THR A 198 3.71 -14.87 -27.27
CA THR A 198 4.36 -13.67 -27.82
C THR A 198 3.43 -12.49 -27.68
N ILE A 199 3.80 -11.51 -26.86
CA ILE A 199 2.97 -10.35 -26.55
C ILE A 199 3.50 -9.14 -27.31
N ALA A 200 2.72 -8.64 -28.26
CA ALA A 200 2.97 -7.39 -28.96
C ALA A 200 2.39 -6.22 -28.14
N VAL A 201 3.17 -5.15 -27.98
CA VAL A 201 2.78 -3.97 -27.21
C VAL A 201 2.68 -2.75 -28.12
N SER A 202 1.58 -2.00 -27.96
CA SER A 202 1.39 -0.71 -28.63
C SER A 202 0.90 0.37 -27.67
N VAL A 203 1.29 1.62 -27.96
CA VAL A 203 0.86 2.83 -27.25
C VAL A 203 0.23 3.77 -28.26
N ASN A 204 -1.01 4.20 -28.01
CA ASN A 204 -1.81 5.02 -28.94
C ASN A 204 -1.82 4.46 -30.38
N GLY A 205 -1.90 3.13 -30.51
CA GLY A 205 -1.85 2.43 -31.81
C GLY A 205 -0.45 2.27 -32.42
N THR A 206 0.58 2.91 -31.87
CA THR A 206 1.97 2.76 -32.33
C THR A 206 2.63 1.54 -31.68
N SER A 207 3.11 0.60 -32.48
CA SER A 207 3.86 -0.57 -31.99
C SER A 207 5.19 -0.14 -31.36
N VAL A 208 5.44 -0.55 -30.12
CA VAL A 208 6.67 -0.23 -29.38
C VAL A 208 7.59 -1.44 -29.18
N GLY A 209 7.09 -2.66 -29.41
CA GLY A 209 7.88 -3.88 -29.38
C GLY A 209 7.05 -5.10 -28.99
N SER A 210 7.73 -6.22 -28.73
CA SER A 210 7.13 -7.45 -28.26
C SER A 210 8.08 -8.19 -27.31
N PHE A 211 7.53 -9.09 -26.49
CA PHE A 211 8.29 -9.98 -25.62
C PHE A 211 7.65 -11.37 -25.59
N THR A 212 8.42 -12.37 -25.14
CA THR A 212 7.98 -13.77 -25.10
C THR A 212 8.03 -14.32 -23.68
N LEU A 213 7.12 -15.24 -23.38
CA LEU A 213 7.07 -16.02 -22.15
C LEU A 213 6.65 -17.47 -22.48
N TYR A 214 6.75 -18.39 -21.53
CA TYR A 214 6.44 -19.80 -21.76
C TYR A 214 5.58 -20.37 -20.64
N GLY A 215 4.54 -21.11 -21.03
CA GLY A 215 3.58 -21.72 -20.14
C GLY A 215 2.99 -20.72 -19.14
N GLN A 216 2.71 -21.19 -17.93
CA GLN A 216 2.12 -20.37 -16.87
C GLN A 216 3.14 -19.52 -16.10
N SER A 217 4.19 -19.04 -16.77
CA SER A 217 5.14 -18.10 -16.16
C SER A 217 4.64 -16.65 -16.25
N SER A 218 5.17 -15.79 -15.39
CA SER A 218 5.03 -14.34 -15.56
C SER A 218 6.11 -13.82 -16.51
N GLY A 219 5.72 -12.92 -17.42
CA GLY A 219 6.60 -12.23 -18.35
C GLY A 219 6.46 -10.72 -18.25
N VAL A 220 7.56 -9.99 -18.44
CA VAL A 220 7.59 -8.52 -18.41
C VAL A 220 8.39 -8.01 -19.61
N GLY A 221 7.81 -7.06 -20.33
CA GLY A 221 8.49 -6.32 -21.40
C GLY A 221 8.55 -4.83 -21.09
N THR A 222 9.70 -4.21 -21.30
CA THR A 222 9.91 -2.77 -21.14
C THR A 222 10.35 -2.16 -22.46
N PHE A 223 9.61 -1.15 -22.93
CA PHE A 223 9.78 -0.56 -24.25
C PHE A 223 9.91 0.96 -24.17
N ALA A 224 10.85 1.52 -24.94
CA ALA A 224 10.93 2.95 -25.16
C ALA A 224 9.75 3.39 -26.04
N ILE A 225 9.14 4.51 -25.68
CA ILE A 225 8.05 5.12 -26.44
C ILE A 225 8.65 6.25 -27.28
N PRO A 226 8.51 6.18 -28.63
CA PRO A 226 8.98 7.25 -29.50
C PRO A 226 8.36 8.60 -29.15
N GLY A 227 9.13 9.67 -29.31
CA GLY A 227 8.63 11.04 -29.12
C GLY A 227 7.43 11.32 -30.03
N GLY A 228 6.44 12.03 -29.49
CA GLY A 228 5.18 12.35 -30.17
C GLY A 228 4.10 11.25 -30.13
N VAL A 229 4.41 10.06 -29.61
CA VAL A 229 3.39 9.01 -29.39
C VAL A 229 2.54 9.31 -28.16
N LEU A 230 3.17 9.77 -27.06
CA LEU A 230 2.44 10.18 -25.87
C LEU A 230 1.75 11.53 -26.07
N VAL A 231 0.54 11.62 -25.54
CA VAL A 231 -0.27 12.85 -25.54
C VAL A 231 -0.67 13.24 -24.13
N GLU A 232 -0.92 14.53 -23.90
CA GLU A 232 -1.57 15.00 -22.69
C GLU A 232 -2.98 14.37 -22.57
N GLY A 233 -3.37 13.94 -21.37
CA GLY A 233 -4.64 13.28 -21.11
C GLY A 233 -4.58 11.76 -21.30
N ASN A 234 -5.65 11.18 -21.85
CA ASN A 234 -5.79 9.73 -21.92
C ASN A 234 -4.93 9.12 -23.03
N ASN A 235 -4.05 8.20 -22.65
CA ASN A 235 -3.29 7.37 -23.57
C ASN A 235 -3.81 5.93 -23.49
N THR A 236 -3.68 5.16 -24.58
CA THR A 236 -4.09 3.75 -24.62
C THR A 236 -2.87 2.86 -24.76
N VAL A 237 -2.73 1.87 -23.87
CA VAL A 237 -1.73 0.80 -23.96
C VAL A 237 -2.45 -0.51 -24.27
N THR A 238 -1.99 -1.22 -25.30
CA THR A 238 -2.55 -2.52 -25.68
C THR A 238 -1.45 -3.58 -25.65
N ALA A 239 -1.73 -4.70 -24.98
CA ALA A 239 -0.91 -5.91 -24.99
C ALA A 239 -1.70 -7.00 -25.73
N ALA A 240 -1.17 -7.47 -26.86
CA ALA A 240 -1.85 -8.39 -27.76
C ALA A 240 -1.07 -9.70 -27.92
N PRO A 241 -1.65 -10.86 -27.56
CA PRO A 241 -1.06 -12.16 -27.83
C PRO A 241 -1.01 -12.43 -29.34
N THR A 242 0.14 -12.92 -29.81
CA THR A 242 0.48 -13.12 -31.23
C THR A 242 1.25 -14.42 -31.48
N GLY A 243 1.49 -15.22 -30.45
CA GLY A 243 2.22 -16.49 -30.50
C GLY A 243 1.47 -17.65 -31.16
N GLY A 244 0.16 -17.50 -31.42
CA GLY A 244 -0.66 -18.50 -32.09
C GLY A 244 -2.12 -18.49 -31.63
N PRO A 245 -2.96 -19.42 -32.12
CA PRO A 245 -4.38 -19.48 -31.77
C PRO A 245 -4.67 -19.90 -30.32
N ASN A 246 -3.67 -20.41 -29.59
CA ASN A 246 -3.77 -20.81 -28.18
C ASN A 246 -2.95 -19.90 -27.24
N ASP A 247 -2.54 -18.72 -27.71
CA ASP A 247 -1.78 -17.76 -26.91
C ASP A 247 -2.73 -17.01 -25.96
N PHE A 248 -2.91 -17.58 -24.76
CA PHE A 248 -3.86 -17.10 -23.76
C PHE A 248 -3.13 -16.66 -22.49
N ASP A 249 -3.45 -15.46 -22.02
CA ASP A 249 -2.77 -14.83 -20.91
C ASP A 249 -3.72 -13.95 -20.08
N PHE A 250 -3.20 -13.39 -19.00
CA PHE A 250 -3.81 -12.27 -18.30
C PHE A 250 -2.85 -11.09 -18.20
N LEU A 251 -3.38 -9.88 -18.30
CA LEU A 251 -2.61 -8.69 -17.97
C LEU A 251 -2.31 -8.68 -16.45
N ASP A 252 -1.05 -8.54 -16.05
CA ASP A 252 -0.68 -8.31 -14.65
C ASP A 252 -0.68 -6.80 -14.35
N ARG A 253 0.18 -6.05 -15.05
CA ARG A 253 0.39 -4.63 -14.79
C ARG A 253 0.81 -3.86 -16.02
N ILE A 254 0.54 -2.56 -16.01
CA ILE A 254 1.12 -1.58 -16.92
C ILE A 254 1.72 -0.47 -16.09
N LYS A 255 2.96 -0.11 -16.37
CA LYS A 255 3.63 1.08 -15.81
C LYS A 255 4.07 1.96 -16.96
N LEU A 256 3.48 3.16 -17.05
CA LEU A 256 3.88 4.19 -17.99
C LEU A 256 4.74 5.23 -17.26
N THR A 257 5.95 5.47 -17.76
CA THR A 257 6.83 6.53 -17.26
C THR A 257 7.00 7.60 -18.33
N TYR A 258 6.75 8.85 -17.99
CA TYR A 258 6.89 10.00 -18.89
C TYR A 258 7.55 11.19 -18.18
N GLN A 259 8.00 12.19 -18.93
CA GLN A 259 8.54 13.42 -18.34
C GLN A 259 7.40 14.37 -17.98
N HIS A 260 7.25 14.60 -16.68
CA HIS A 260 6.24 15.47 -16.10
C HIS A 260 6.86 16.82 -15.76
N LEU A 261 6.20 17.91 -16.10
CA LEU A 261 6.62 19.26 -15.71
C LEU A 261 6.48 19.46 -14.21
N TYR A 262 7.27 20.32 -13.57
CA TYR A 262 7.00 20.69 -12.17
C TYR A 262 5.75 21.60 -12.05
N ARG A 263 4.57 21.01 -12.22
CA ARG A 263 3.26 21.67 -12.16
C ARG A 263 2.30 20.78 -11.38
N ALA A 264 1.58 21.35 -10.43
CA ALA A 264 0.67 20.59 -9.57
C ALA A 264 -0.57 20.07 -10.33
N ASP A 265 -0.93 18.83 -10.04
CA ASP A 265 -2.16 18.16 -10.48
C ASP A 265 -3.24 18.41 -9.43
N GLY A 266 -4.18 19.31 -9.72
CA GLY A 266 -5.27 19.62 -8.78
C GLY A 266 -4.79 20.19 -7.43
N GLY A 267 -3.64 20.88 -7.41
CA GLY A 267 -3.07 21.47 -6.20
C GLY A 267 -2.17 20.53 -5.40
N THR A 268 -1.81 19.36 -5.94
CA THR A 268 -0.83 18.44 -5.35
C THR A 268 0.21 17.98 -6.37
N LEU A 269 1.43 17.68 -5.95
CA LEU A 269 2.43 17.02 -6.77
C LEU A 269 3.37 16.19 -5.90
N SER A 270 3.47 14.90 -6.18
CA SER A 270 4.58 14.07 -5.68
C SER A 270 5.64 13.99 -6.78
N PHE A 271 6.85 14.46 -6.50
CA PHE A 271 7.89 14.61 -7.52
C PHE A 271 9.26 14.24 -6.98
N SER A 272 10.19 13.99 -7.89
CA SER A 272 11.59 13.81 -7.57
C SER A 272 12.41 15.03 -7.96
N VAL A 273 13.47 15.31 -7.21
CA VAL A 273 14.47 16.33 -7.54
C VAL A 273 15.84 15.66 -7.53
N PRO A 274 16.61 15.70 -8.63
CA PRO A 274 17.96 15.16 -8.67
C PRO A 274 18.90 15.82 -7.65
N ALA A 275 19.99 15.11 -7.30
CA ALA A 275 21.05 15.70 -6.50
C ALA A 275 21.64 16.95 -7.18
N SER A 276 21.99 17.94 -6.37
CA SER A 276 22.59 19.23 -6.78
C SER A 276 21.73 20.07 -7.74
N GLN A 277 20.42 19.81 -7.81
CA GLN A 277 19.46 20.64 -8.54
C GLN A 277 18.32 21.08 -7.62
N GLY A 278 17.76 22.26 -7.91
CA GLY A 278 16.48 22.69 -7.36
C GLY A 278 15.32 22.36 -8.30
N ALA A 279 14.11 22.73 -7.91
CA ALA A 279 12.93 22.65 -8.77
C ALA A 279 11.98 23.82 -8.48
N ARG A 280 11.28 24.29 -9.52
CA ARG A 280 10.22 25.28 -9.37
C ARG A 280 8.89 24.62 -9.67
N VAL A 281 8.05 24.46 -8.66
CA VAL A 281 6.73 23.84 -8.81
C VAL A 281 5.68 24.92 -8.96
N THR A 282 4.89 24.82 -10.03
CA THR A 282 3.86 25.78 -10.44
C THR A 282 2.46 25.20 -10.27
N GLY A 283 1.41 25.97 -10.63
CA GLY A 283 0.04 25.45 -10.73
C GLY A 283 -0.79 25.57 -9.45
N PHE A 284 -0.33 26.29 -8.43
CA PHE A 284 -1.12 26.55 -7.21
C PHE A 284 -2.00 27.78 -7.39
N THR A 285 -3.20 27.74 -6.82
CA THR A 285 -4.19 28.84 -6.88
C THR A 285 -4.09 29.82 -5.71
N SER A 286 -3.35 29.48 -4.66
CA SER A 286 -3.11 30.31 -3.48
C SER A 286 -1.71 30.07 -2.92
N PRO A 287 -1.17 30.96 -2.05
CA PRO A 287 0.14 30.77 -1.43
C PRO A 287 0.10 29.78 -0.25
N GLN A 288 -1.04 29.18 0.08
CA GLN A 288 -1.19 28.21 1.17
C GLN A 288 -0.67 26.83 0.73
N VAL A 289 0.61 26.77 0.42
CA VAL A 289 1.28 25.56 -0.08
C VAL A 289 2.25 25.04 0.96
N ARG A 290 2.29 23.72 1.11
CA ARG A 290 3.21 22.99 1.98
C ARG A 290 4.11 22.12 1.12
N LEU A 291 5.31 21.89 1.61
CA LEU A 291 6.29 21.03 0.97
C LEU A 291 6.80 20.04 2.01
N LEU A 292 6.75 18.76 1.68
CA LEU A 292 7.21 17.67 2.53
C LEU A 292 8.33 16.95 1.82
N ASP A 293 9.43 16.72 2.51
CA ASP A 293 10.41 15.73 2.13
C ASP A 293 9.92 14.35 2.58
N ILE A 294 9.63 13.50 1.60
CA ILE A 294 9.12 12.14 1.76
C ILE A 294 10.10 11.11 1.19
N THR A 295 11.38 11.48 1.09
CA THR A 295 12.45 10.58 0.66
C THR A 295 12.54 9.37 1.59
N ASP A 296 12.39 9.60 2.90
CA ASP A 296 12.05 8.58 3.88
C ASP A 296 10.58 8.78 4.33
N PRO A 297 9.62 8.00 3.80
CA PRO A 297 8.21 8.17 4.13
C PRO A 297 7.89 7.83 5.60
N ALA A 298 8.75 7.10 6.30
CA ALA A 298 8.58 6.81 7.73
C ALA A 298 9.05 7.98 8.61
N ASN A 299 9.89 8.88 8.08
CA ASN A 299 10.42 10.04 8.79
C ASN A 299 10.34 11.32 7.92
N PRO A 300 9.13 11.75 7.51
CA PRO A 300 8.98 12.93 6.68
C PRO A 300 9.43 14.20 7.41
N THR A 301 9.92 15.17 6.64
CA THR A 301 10.27 16.52 7.13
C THR A 301 9.46 17.57 6.39
N GLU A 302 8.89 18.55 7.11
CA GLU A 302 8.23 19.68 6.45
C GLU A 302 9.28 20.74 6.09
N LEU A 303 9.35 21.08 4.81
CA LEU A 303 10.21 22.11 4.27
C LEU A 303 9.41 23.40 4.13
N ARG A 304 9.98 24.55 4.52
CA ARG A 304 9.42 25.87 4.22
C ARG A 304 10.04 26.40 2.93
N PRO A 305 9.36 26.27 1.76
CA PRO A 305 9.89 26.78 0.51
C PRO A 305 9.71 28.29 0.39
N THR A 306 10.35 28.88 -0.62
CA THR A 306 10.04 30.24 -1.06
C THR A 306 8.82 30.18 -1.97
N ILE A 307 7.74 30.90 -1.62
CA ILE A 307 6.51 30.95 -2.41
C ILE A 307 6.39 32.33 -3.05
N GLN A 308 6.10 32.38 -4.36
CA GLN A 308 6.00 33.63 -5.12
C GLN A 308 4.79 33.60 -6.06
N PRO A 309 4.18 34.76 -6.37
CA PRO A 309 3.22 34.88 -7.45
C PRO A 309 3.79 34.36 -8.78
N ASP A 310 2.96 33.68 -9.57
CA ASP A 310 3.32 33.12 -10.87
C ASP A 310 2.15 33.28 -11.85
N GLY A 311 2.16 34.36 -12.63
CA GLY A 311 1.02 34.75 -13.45
C GLY A 311 -0.23 35.00 -12.58
N SER A 312 -1.31 34.24 -12.83
CA SER A 312 -2.54 34.28 -12.04
C SER A 312 -2.54 33.34 -10.82
N GLY A 313 -1.47 32.58 -10.61
CA GLY A 313 -1.34 31.60 -9.53
C GLY A 313 -0.09 31.82 -8.68
N TYR A 314 0.41 30.74 -8.10
CA TYR A 314 1.59 30.73 -7.25
C TYR A 314 2.51 29.58 -7.63
N SER A 315 3.80 29.79 -7.37
CA SER A 315 4.84 28.79 -7.47
C SER A 315 5.61 28.70 -6.17
N LEU A 316 6.23 27.55 -5.93
CA LEU A 316 7.23 27.37 -4.89
C LEU A 316 8.56 26.99 -5.52
N THR A 317 9.65 27.45 -4.92
CA THR A 317 11.01 27.03 -5.29
C THR A 317 11.57 26.13 -4.20
N VAL A 318 12.00 24.95 -4.63
CA VAL A 318 12.75 23.99 -3.84
C VAL A 318 14.24 24.29 -4.05
N ALA A 319 14.97 24.50 -2.95
CA ALA A 319 16.43 24.60 -2.93
C ALA A 319 17.09 23.33 -3.47
N ASP A 320 18.37 23.33 -3.81
CA ASP A 320 19.07 22.08 -4.08
C ASP A 320 19.39 21.29 -2.80
N ALA A 321 19.78 20.04 -2.98
CA ALA A 321 20.30 19.19 -1.92
C ALA A 321 21.42 18.32 -2.48
N SER A 322 22.36 17.87 -1.64
CA SER A 322 23.46 16.99 -2.06
C SER A 322 22.99 15.60 -2.51
N ALA A 323 21.77 15.21 -2.14
CA ALA A 323 21.17 13.94 -2.47
C ALA A 323 19.86 14.13 -3.26
N PHE A 324 19.48 13.08 -3.98
CA PHE A 324 18.16 12.93 -4.56
C PHE A 324 17.08 13.07 -3.47
N ARG A 325 15.97 13.73 -3.81
CA ARG A 325 14.80 13.81 -2.93
C ARG A 325 13.52 13.41 -3.62
N LYS A 326 12.63 12.76 -2.88
CA LYS A 326 11.21 12.62 -3.21
C LYS A 326 10.42 13.59 -2.35
N LEU A 327 9.66 14.48 -2.99
CA LEU A 327 8.96 15.57 -2.32
C LEU A 327 7.47 15.51 -2.63
N LEU A 328 6.65 15.94 -1.67
CA LEU A 328 5.22 16.17 -1.85
C LEU A 328 4.93 17.65 -1.64
N ALA A 329 4.54 18.34 -2.71
CA ALA A 329 3.95 19.66 -2.62
C ALA A 329 2.42 19.55 -2.61
N LEU A 330 1.76 20.30 -1.73
CA LEU A 330 0.30 20.29 -1.65
C LEU A 330 -0.24 21.63 -1.17
N HIS A 331 -1.39 22.02 -1.72
CA HIS A 331 -2.23 23.03 -1.12
C HIS A 331 -2.72 22.56 0.27
N ASP A 332 -2.83 23.44 1.26
CA ASP A 332 -3.17 23.06 2.64
C ASP A 332 -4.51 22.32 2.76
N THR A 333 -5.46 22.61 1.86
CA THR A 333 -6.78 21.95 1.80
C THR A 333 -6.76 20.61 1.07
N ALA A 334 -5.65 20.24 0.42
CA ALA A 334 -5.54 18.99 -0.35
C ALA A 334 -5.10 17.79 0.52
N ALA A 335 -4.99 17.98 1.84
CA ALA A 335 -4.80 16.87 2.76
C ALA A 335 -5.95 15.85 2.65
N ARG A 336 -5.60 14.57 2.56
CA ARG A 336 -6.52 13.45 2.40
C ARG A 336 -7.26 13.14 3.71
N ASN A 337 -8.46 12.57 3.57
CA ASN A 337 -9.15 11.93 4.68
C ASN A 337 -8.80 10.43 4.70
N PRO A 338 -8.66 9.81 5.88
CA PRO A 338 -8.54 8.36 5.99
C PRO A 338 -9.76 7.64 5.40
N ALA A 339 -9.57 6.40 4.98
CA ALA A 339 -10.64 5.54 4.47
C ALA A 339 -11.65 5.16 5.57
N GLY A 340 -11.21 5.15 6.83
CA GLY A 340 -12.04 4.78 7.96
C GLY A 340 -11.32 4.91 9.30
N PHE A 341 -12.10 4.69 10.35
CA PHE A 341 -11.69 4.73 11.74
C PHE A 341 -12.33 3.57 12.49
N GLU A 342 -11.56 2.88 13.33
CA GLU A 342 -12.06 1.79 14.16
C GLU A 342 -11.52 1.92 15.58
N ASN A 343 -12.39 1.81 16.57
CA ASN A 343 -11.96 1.75 17.96
C ASN A 343 -11.29 0.41 18.23
N ASN A 344 -10.13 0.44 18.88
CA ASN A 344 -9.55 -0.76 19.44
C ASN A 344 -10.41 -1.26 20.61
N VAL A 345 -10.58 -2.57 20.68
CA VAL A 345 -11.09 -3.24 21.87
C VAL A 345 -9.93 -3.97 22.50
N PRO A 346 -9.48 -3.55 23.69
CA PRO A 346 -8.26 -4.09 24.28
C PRO A 346 -8.24 -5.62 24.37
N SER A 347 -7.17 -6.22 23.86
CA SER A 347 -6.94 -7.66 23.93
C SER A 347 -5.54 -7.97 24.47
N ALA A 348 -5.36 -9.21 24.93
CA ALA A 348 -4.09 -9.70 25.48
C ALA A 348 -3.93 -11.19 25.18
N LEU A 349 -4.16 -11.60 23.93
CA LEU A 349 -3.97 -12.97 23.44
C LEU A 349 -2.52 -13.43 23.62
N ASN A 350 -1.56 -12.52 23.55
CA ASN A 350 -0.14 -12.77 23.80
C ASN A 350 0.22 -13.09 25.26
N ALA A 351 -0.69 -12.91 26.22
CA ALA A 351 -0.37 -13.05 27.64
C ALA A 351 0.06 -14.48 27.98
N ALA A 352 1.19 -14.62 28.68
CA ALA A 352 1.71 -15.92 29.11
C ALA A 352 0.78 -16.67 30.10
N THR A 353 -0.21 -15.98 30.65
CA THR A 353 -1.27 -16.56 31.50
C THR A 353 -2.36 -17.24 30.69
N ASN A 354 -2.46 -16.97 29.39
CA ASN A 354 -3.40 -17.67 28.51
C ASN A 354 -2.94 -19.13 28.36
N HIS A 355 -3.85 -20.03 28.67
CA HIS A 355 -3.68 -21.46 28.54
C HIS A 355 -4.96 -22.01 27.90
N ALA A 356 -4.82 -22.56 26.71
CA ALA A 356 -5.90 -23.23 26.00
C ALA A 356 -5.26 -24.33 25.15
N ASP A 357 -5.86 -25.51 25.15
CA ASP A 357 -5.48 -26.60 24.26
C ASP A 357 -6.44 -26.70 23.05
N PHE A 358 -7.47 -25.84 23.01
CA PHE A 358 -8.39 -25.72 21.88
C PHE A 358 -8.75 -24.24 21.60
N LEU A 359 -8.33 -23.72 20.43
CA LEU A 359 -8.61 -22.37 20.01
C LEU A 359 -9.76 -22.33 18.99
N ILE A 360 -10.74 -21.47 19.22
CA ILE A 360 -11.78 -21.11 18.25
C ILE A 360 -11.56 -19.65 17.86
N VAL A 361 -11.15 -19.41 16.62
CA VAL A 361 -11.08 -18.06 16.05
C VAL A 361 -12.42 -17.74 15.38
N SER A 362 -13.08 -16.66 15.82
CA SER A 362 -14.38 -16.26 15.29
C SER A 362 -14.45 -14.73 15.15
N HIS A 363 -15.19 -14.24 14.17
CA HIS A 363 -15.56 -12.82 14.16
C HIS A 363 -16.47 -12.50 15.36
N ARG A 364 -16.33 -11.32 15.96
CA ARG A 364 -17.12 -10.88 17.13
C ARG A 364 -18.61 -11.12 16.99
N SER A 365 -19.17 -10.81 15.82
CA SER A 365 -20.61 -10.95 15.52
C SER A 365 -21.12 -12.40 15.60
N PHE A 366 -20.22 -13.39 15.57
CA PHE A 366 -20.54 -14.82 15.64
C PHE A 366 -20.07 -15.48 16.94
N SER A 367 -19.48 -14.72 17.87
CA SER A 367 -18.95 -15.29 19.13
C SER A 367 -20.01 -15.98 19.98
N SER A 368 -21.26 -15.49 19.98
CA SER A 368 -22.37 -16.16 20.66
C SER A 368 -22.81 -17.44 19.95
N ALA A 369 -22.70 -17.49 18.62
CA ALA A 369 -23.09 -18.65 17.81
C ALA A 369 -22.14 -19.85 17.99
N VAL A 370 -20.90 -19.62 18.44
CA VAL A 370 -19.95 -20.71 18.72
C VAL A 370 -20.12 -21.35 20.11
N ALA A 371 -20.99 -20.81 20.97
CA ALA A 371 -21.19 -21.33 22.33
C ALA A 371 -21.53 -22.84 22.40
N PRO A 372 -22.37 -23.42 21.52
CA PRO A 372 -22.61 -24.86 21.52
C PRO A 372 -21.35 -25.69 21.23
N LEU A 373 -20.46 -25.20 20.35
CA LEU A 373 -19.19 -25.86 20.05
C LEU A 373 -18.24 -25.77 21.25
N VAL A 374 -18.20 -24.61 21.93
CA VAL A 374 -17.44 -24.45 23.18
C VAL A 374 -17.92 -25.46 24.22
N SER A 375 -19.23 -25.55 24.48
CA SER A 375 -19.80 -26.51 25.43
C SER A 375 -19.52 -27.96 25.06
N LEU A 376 -19.53 -28.30 23.77
CA LEU A 376 -19.14 -29.63 23.33
C LEU A 376 -17.67 -29.91 23.65
N ARG A 377 -16.75 -29.01 23.26
CA ARG A 377 -15.30 -29.23 23.40
C ARG A 377 -14.82 -29.26 24.84
N THR A 378 -15.48 -28.53 25.74
CA THR A 378 -15.20 -28.60 27.19
C THR A 378 -15.81 -29.84 27.86
N SER A 379 -16.77 -30.53 27.23
CA SER A 379 -17.38 -31.74 27.78
C SER A 379 -16.47 -32.97 27.65
N VAL A 380 -16.72 -33.98 28.49
CA VAL A 380 -16.04 -35.29 28.41
C VAL A 380 -16.20 -35.94 27.03
N GLN A 381 -17.38 -35.80 26.42
CA GLN A 381 -17.65 -36.35 25.09
C GLN A 381 -16.88 -35.63 23.97
N GLY A 382 -16.52 -34.35 24.16
CA GLY A 382 -15.82 -33.55 23.17
C GLY A 382 -14.32 -33.35 23.41
N GLY A 383 -13.76 -33.98 24.45
CA GLY A 383 -12.32 -34.03 24.71
C GLY A 383 -11.86 -33.37 26.01
N SER A 384 -12.75 -32.75 26.79
CA SER A 384 -12.40 -32.00 28.02
C SER A 384 -11.34 -30.91 27.81
N HIS A 385 -11.42 -30.20 26.68
CA HIS A 385 -10.48 -29.15 26.33
C HIS A 385 -10.68 -27.87 27.15
N ASP A 386 -9.60 -27.16 27.39
CA ASP A 386 -9.58 -25.76 27.80
C ASP A 386 -9.72 -24.89 26.55
N VAL A 387 -10.95 -24.40 26.32
CA VAL A 387 -11.31 -23.69 25.10
C VAL A 387 -11.14 -22.18 25.24
N LEU A 388 -10.38 -21.57 24.34
CA LEU A 388 -10.34 -20.12 24.13
C LEU A 388 -11.10 -19.74 22.86
N VAL A 389 -12.03 -18.78 22.98
CA VAL A 389 -12.64 -18.13 21.81
C VAL A 389 -11.95 -16.80 21.61
N ALA A 390 -11.14 -16.69 20.55
CA ALA A 390 -10.46 -15.46 20.18
C ALA A 390 -11.25 -14.74 19.08
N ASP A 391 -11.38 -13.41 19.21
CA ASP A 391 -11.86 -12.58 18.12
C ASP A 391 -10.79 -12.55 17.01
N VAL A 392 -11.20 -12.75 15.76
CA VAL A 392 -10.30 -12.62 14.61
C VAL A 392 -9.65 -11.23 14.58
N GLN A 393 -10.37 -10.18 15.00
CA GLN A 393 -9.81 -8.84 15.01
C GLN A 393 -8.70 -8.67 16.05
N ASP A 394 -8.85 -9.26 17.24
CA ASP A 394 -7.85 -9.20 18.30
C ASP A 394 -6.56 -9.91 17.86
N ALA A 395 -6.68 -11.04 17.15
CA ALA A 395 -5.53 -11.72 16.55
C ALA A 395 -4.81 -10.85 15.51
N LEU A 396 -5.55 -10.19 14.61
CA LEU A 396 -4.96 -9.27 13.65
C LEU A 396 -4.32 -8.06 14.33
N ASP A 397 -4.96 -7.52 15.35
CA ASP A 397 -4.51 -6.34 16.10
C ASP A 397 -3.22 -6.64 16.88
N GLU A 398 -3.06 -7.83 17.44
CA GLU A 398 -1.86 -8.24 18.18
C GLU A 398 -0.73 -8.78 17.31
N PHE A 399 -1.03 -9.54 16.26
CA PHE A 399 -0.03 -10.32 15.51
C PHE A 399 0.18 -9.84 14.06
N SER A 400 -0.69 -8.96 13.55
CA SER A 400 -0.56 -8.33 12.21
C SER A 400 -0.61 -6.81 12.23
N TYR A 401 -0.42 -6.19 13.40
CA TYR A 401 -0.50 -4.74 13.57
C TYR A 401 -1.85 -4.13 13.14
N GLY A 402 -2.92 -4.92 13.20
CA GLY A 402 -4.26 -4.60 12.73
C GLY A 402 -4.49 -4.76 11.24
N ILE A 403 -3.45 -5.11 10.46
CA ILE A 403 -3.56 -5.27 9.01
C ILE A 403 -4.24 -6.61 8.71
N HIS A 404 -5.21 -6.62 7.79
CA HIS A 404 -5.94 -7.83 7.42
C HIS A 404 -5.10 -8.74 6.52
N ARG A 405 -4.23 -9.54 7.13
CA ARG A 405 -3.43 -10.53 6.42
C ARG A 405 -3.44 -11.90 7.10
N PRO A 406 -3.30 -13.01 6.34
CA PRO A 406 -3.36 -14.36 6.88
C PRO A 406 -2.25 -14.64 7.89
N GLU A 407 -1.10 -13.95 7.79
CA GLU A 407 0.02 -14.16 8.72
C GLU A 407 -0.38 -13.88 10.17
N GLY A 408 -1.27 -12.91 10.41
CA GLY A 408 -1.76 -12.61 11.77
C GLY A 408 -2.55 -13.72 12.45
N LEU A 409 -3.05 -14.70 11.68
CA LEU A 409 -3.71 -15.89 12.23
C LEU A 409 -2.77 -17.08 12.36
N LYS A 410 -1.61 -17.03 11.70
CA LYS A 410 -0.60 -18.09 11.69
C LYS A 410 0.37 -17.93 12.87
N GLU A 411 0.78 -16.70 13.12
CA GLU A 411 1.56 -16.30 14.31
C GLU A 411 0.71 -16.42 15.58
#